data_AF-A0A946CDK9-F1
#
_entry.id   AF-A0A946CDK9-F1
#
_cell.length_a   1.000
_cell.length_b   1.000
_cell.length_c   1.000
_cell.angle_alpha   90.00
_cell.angle_beta   90.00
_cell.angle_gamma   90.00
#
_symmetry.space_group_name_H-M   'P 1'
#
loop_
_entity.id
_entity.type
_entity.pdbx_description
1 polymer ?
#
loop_
_entity_poly.entity_id
_entity_poly.type
_entity_poly.pdbx_seq_one_letter_code
_entity_poly.pdbx_strand_id
1 'polypeptide(L)'
;MRTRSVLYQVPGIQALCLMLAFGHSSATEITSDAQWTLSDSPVSLTEKVIIRPGVTLVVDAGVTVMLAEDAGILVEGSLLANGTANQPILFTRATGSSGWPGIEFSGARVWNTFSSRSIFEFCHFDYVSNEVALEAWEVDLEFSNCLFEK
;
A
#
# COMPACT_ATOMS: atom_id res chain seq x y z
N MET A 1 17.37 -71.67 -9.20
CA MET A 1 15.93 -71.34 -9.14
C MET A 1 15.84 -69.92 -8.59
N ARG A 2 15.18 -68.91 -9.13
CA ARG A 2 14.40 -68.61 -10.35
C ARG A 2 14.61 -67.08 -10.51
N THR A 3 15.21 -66.64 -11.61
CA THR A 3 14.51 -66.01 -12.75
C THR A 3 14.36 -64.49 -12.60
N ARG A 4 15.03 -63.77 -13.51
CA ARG A 4 14.82 -62.34 -13.79
C ARG A 4 13.41 -62.11 -14.33
N SER A 5 12.75 -61.04 -13.88
CA SER A 5 11.57 -60.49 -14.55
C SER A 5 11.77 -59.00 -14.76
N VAL A 6 11.75 -58.59 -16.03
CA VAL A 6 11.65 -57.21 -16.51
C VAL A 6 10.23 -57.02 -17.06
N LEU A 7 9.83 -55.75 -17.18
CA LEU A 7 8.65 -55.16 -17.84
C LEU A 7 7.51 -54.85 -16.84
N TYR A 8 6.97 -53.64 -16.75
CA TYR A 8 6.45 -52.80 -17.83
C TYR A 8 6.64 -51.28 -17.63
N GLN A 9 6.74 -50.57 -18.76
CA GLN A 9 6.77 -49.11 -18.92
C GLN A 9 5.38 -48.47 -18.67
N VAL A 10 5.35 -47.21 -18.20
CA VAL A 10 4.39 -46.20 -18.70
C VAL A 10 5.11 -44.85 -18.79
N PRO A 11 5.29 -44.27 -19.99
CA PRO A 11 5.69 -42.88 -20.15
C PRO A 11 4.46 -41.98 -20.09
N GLY A 12 4.60 -40.81 -19.48
CA GLY A 12 3.61 -39.74 -19.59
C GLY A 12 2.71 -39.61 -18.38
N ILE A 13 3.05 -38.66 -17.53
CA ILE A 13 2.18 -37.54 -17.18
C ILE A 13 3.16 -36.38 -17.03
N GLN A 14 3.28 -35.57 -18.08
CA GLN A 14 3.79 -34.23 -17.93
C GLN A 14 2.75 -33.57 -17.01
N ALA A 15 3.09 -33.45 -15.73
CA ALA A 15 2.31 -32.64 -14.82
C ALA A 15 2.43 -31.22 -15.35
N LEU A 16 1.49 -30.85 -16.22
CA LEU A 16 1.05 -29.48 -16.39
C LEU A 16 0.59 -29.10 -14.99
N CYS A 17 1.53 -28.61 -14.19
CA CYS A 17 1.23 -27.87 -12.99
C CYS A 17 0.40 -26.71 -13.53
N LEU A 18 -0.93 -26.88 -13.50
CA LEU A 18 -1.85 -25.78 -13.49
C LEU A 18 -1.51 -25.09 -12.17
N MET A 19 -0.45 -24.29 -12.20
CA MET A 19 -0.20 -23.27 -11.22
C MET A 19 -1.50 -22.48 -11.30
N LEU A 20 -2.38 -22.70 -10.34
CA LEU A 20 -3.34 -21.68 -9.98
C LEU A 20 -2.45 -20.45 -9.87
N ALA A 21 -2.56 -19.55 -10.84
CA ALA A 21 -2.10 -18.20 -10.66
C ALA A 21 -3.00 -17.68 -9.55
N PHE A 22 -2.62 -17.97 -8.29
CA PHE A 22 -2.95 -17.09 -7.19
C PHE A 22 -2.52 -15.74 -7.73
N GLY A 23 -3.50 -14.86 -7.99
CA GLY A 23 -3.22 -13.49 -8.38
C GLY A 23 -2.21 -12.99 -7.36
N HIS A 24 -0.94 -12.87 -7.79
CA HIS A 24 0.08 -12.35 -6.92
C HIS A 24 -0.28 -10.88 -6.87
N SER A 25 -1.00 -10.48 -5.82
CA SER A 25 -1.07 -9.08 -5.45
C SER A 25 0.37 -8.72 -5.11
N SER A 26 1.09 -8.25 -6.12
CA SER A 26 2.42 -7.69 -5.93
C SER A 26 2.23 -6.50 -5.00
N ALA A 27 3.10 -6.39 -4.01
CA ALA A 27 3.09 -5.29 -3.07
C ALA A 27 4.52 -4.77 -2.97
N THR A 28 4.65 -3.45 -3.03
CA THR A 28 5.92 -2.77 -2.80
C THR A 28 6.06 -2.50 -1.29
N GLU A 29 7.17 -2.93 -0.71
CA GLU A 29 7.45 -2.72 0.71
C GLU A 29 8.50 -1.62 0.93
N ILE A 30 8.19 -0.68 1.81
CA ILE A 30 9.12 0.33 2.32
C ILE A 30 9.66 -0.19 3.65
N THR A 31 10.89 -0.70 3.62
CA THR A 31 11.55 -1.41 4.74
C THR A 31 12.58 -0.56 5.49
N SER A 32 12.84 0.65 5.02
CA SER A 32 13.65 1.68 5.67
C SER A 32 13.04 3.04 5.43
N ASP A 33 13.36 4.02 6.28
CA ASP A 33 12.84 5.37 6.15
C ASP A 33 13.02 5.91 4.74
N ALA A 34 11.96 6.54 4.23
CA ALA A 34 11.88 7.00 2.86
C ALA A 34 11.17 8.36 2.81
N GLN A 35 11.37 9.06 1.70
CA GLN A 35 10.77 10.36 1.47
C GLN A 35 10.29 10.44 0.02
N TRP A 36 9.03 10.84 -0.16
CA TRP A 36 8.49 11.25 -1.45
C TRP A 36 8.56 12.77 -1.54
N THR A 37 9.37 13.24 -2.47
CA THR A 37 9.66 14.65 -2.66
C THR A 37 8.87 15.22 -3.82
N LEU A 38 8.82 16.55 -3.93
CA LEU A 38 8.17 17.22 -5.07
C LEU A 38 8.78 16.80 -6.43
N SER A 39 10.07 16.45 -6.48
CA SER A 39 10.69 15.94 -7.72
C SER A 39 10.22 14.55 -8.14
N ASP A 40 9.64 13.78 -7.22
CA ASP A 40 9.05 12.46 -7.49
C ASP A 40 7.59 12.58 -7.97
N SER A 41 7.02 13.79 -7.93
CA SER A 41 5.61 14.04 -8.25
C SER A 41 5.34 14.00 -9.76
N PRO A 42 4.28 13.31 -10.22
CA PRO A 42 3.35 12.50 -9.42
C PRO A 42 3.92 11.12 -9.05
N VAL A 43 3.73 10.74 -7.78
CA VAL A 43 4.05 9.39 -7.31
C VAL A 43 2.92 8.46 -7.73
N SER A 44 3.18 7.58 -8.70
CA SER A 44 2.18 6.66 -9.25
C SER A 44 2.24 5.30 -8.57
N LEU A 45 1.16 4.93 -7.86
CA LEU A 45 1.01 3.64 -7.21
C LEU A 45 0.08 2.75 -8.05
N THR A 46 0.64 1.69 -8.62
CA THR A 46 -0.11 0.70 -9.41
C THR A 46 -0.43 -0.57 -8.62
N GLU A 47 0.13 -0.69 -7.41
CA GLU A 47 -0.01 -1.83 -6.53
C GLU A 47 -0.04 -1.36 -5.06
N LYS A 48 -0.24 -2.29 -4.12
CA LYS A 48 -0.24 -1.94 -2.70
C LYS A 48 1.17 -1.53 -2.25
N VAL A 49 1.28 -0.40 -1.56
CA VAL A 49 2.50 0.04 -0.86
C VAL A 49 2.35 -0.24 0.63
N ILE A 50 3.32 -0.92 1.22
CA ILE A 50 3.33 -1.27 2.64
C ILE A 50 4.49 -0.55 3.33
N ILE A 51 4.18 0.33 4.28
CA ILE A 51 5.17 0.95 5.16
C ILE A 51 5.34 0.02 6.36
N ARG A 52 6.50 -0.64 6.48
CA ARG A 52 6.73 -1.68 7.49
C ARG A 52 6.82 -1.12 8.92
N PRO A 53 6.64 -1.96 9.96
CA PRO A 53 6.74 -1.52 11.35
C PRO A 53 8.08 -0.84 11.66
N GLY A 54 8.03 0.28 12.39
CA GLY A 54 9.21 1.05 12.77
C GLY A 54 9.81 1.92 11.65
N VAL A 55 9.23 1.90 10.45
CA VAL A 55 9.65 2.71 9.30
C VAL A 55 8.77 3.95 9.19
N THR A 56 9.35 5.06 8.75
CA THR A 56 8.64 6.30 8.44
C THR A 56 8.72 6.64 6.95
N LEU A 57 7.56 6.86 6.33
CA LEU A 57 7.46 7.53 5.04
C LEU A 57 7.09 9.00 5.25
N VAL A 58 7.93 9.90 4.74
CA VAL A 58 7.61 11.34 4.69
C VAL A 58 7.14 11.70 3.29
N VAL A 59 6.04 12.45 3.19
CA VAL A 59 5.54 13.02 1.94
C VAL A 59 5.64 14.54 2.05
N ASP A 60 6.42 15.13 1.15
CA ASP A 60 6.67 16.56 1.14
C ASP A 60 5.49 17.36 0.57
N ALA A 61 5.43 18.64 0.95
CA ALA A 61 4.45 19.58 0.43
C ALA A 61 4.43 19.63 -1.11
N GLY A 62 3.23 19.67 -1.69
CA GLY A 62 3.00 19.77 -3.14
C GLY A 62 3.11 18.44 -3.90
N VAL A 63 3.40 17.33 -3.23
CA VAL A 63 3.39 16.00 -3.86
C VAL A 63 1.96 15.60 -4.23
N THR A 64 1.81 15.06 -5.44
CA THR A 64 0.59 14.36 -5.87
C THR A 64 0.85 12.86 -5.86
N VAL A 65 0.04 12.12 -5.11
CA VAL A 65 0.04 10.66 -5.05
C VAL A 65 -1.16 10.15 -5.85
N MET A 66 -0.90 9.37 -6.88
CA MET A 66 -1.91 8.82 -7.79
C MET A 66 -2.03 7.31 -7.58
N LEU A 67 -3.22 6.83 -7.19
CA LEU A 67 -3.46 5.43 -6.84
C LEU A 67 -4.42 4.76 -7.83
N ALA A 68 -4.03 3.62 -8.40
CA ALA A 68 -4.94 2.80 -9.20
C ALA A 68 -6.05 2.14 -8.35
N GLU A 69 -7.07 1.56 -9.00
CA GLU A 69 -8.24 0.96 -8.31
C GLU A 69 -7.86 -0.15 -7.33
N ASP A 70 -6.87 -0.97 -7.70
CA ASP A 70 -6.35 -2.07 -6.89
C ASP A 70 -5.06 -1.69 -6.13
N ALA A 71 -4.61 -0.44 -6.25
CA ALA A 71 -3.48 0.09 -5.47
C ALA A 71 -3.97 0.59 -4.11
N GLY A 72 -3.08 0.76 -3.15
CA GLY A 72 -3.44 1.29 -1.83
C GLY A 72 -2.23 1.47 -0.95
N ILE A 73 -2.41 2.12 0.19
CA ILE A 73 -1.33 2.31 1.16
C ILE A 73 -1.73 1.59 2.45
N LEU A 74 -0.90 0.63 2.87
CA LEU A 74 -0.96 -0.01 4.18
C LEU A 74 0.16 0.55 5.06
N VAL A 75 -0.20 1.13 6.19
CA VAL A 75 0.71 1.79 7.13
C VAL A 75 0.83 0.92 8.39
N GLU A 76 1.84 0.06 8.44
CA GLU A 76 2.23 -0.67 9.65
C GLU A 76 3.26 0.13 10.49
N GLY A 77 3.99 1.04 9.82
CA GLY A 77 4.87 2.05 10.41
C GLY A 77 4.19 3.41 10.55
N SER A 78 4.89 4.48 10.17
CA SER A 78 4.43 5.87 10.28
C SER A 78 4.36 6.56 8.91
N LEU A 79 3.33 7.39 8.69
CA LEU A 79 3.17 8.20 7.49
C LEU A 79 3.01 9.67 7.87
N LEU A 80 3.98 10.50 7.47
CA LEU A 80 4.01 11.93 7.76
C LEU A 80 3.81 12.72 6.45
N ALA A 81 2.62 13.24 6.24
CA ALA A 81 2.28 14.06 5.07
C ALA A 81 2.28 15.54 5.46
N ASN A 82 3.37 16.23 5.15
CA ASN A 82 3.67 17.58 5.61
C ASN A 82 3.33 18.62 4.53
N GLY A 83 2.04 18.72 4.18
CA GLY A 83 1.55 19.72 3.25
C GLY A 83 1.60 21.13 3.84
N THR A 84 1.40 22.14 2.99
CA THR A 84 1.26 23.53 3.44
C THR A 84 0.07 24.19 2.76
N ALA A 85 -0.44 25.31 3.32
CA ALA A 85 -1.54 26.05 2.71
C ALA A 85 -1.30 26.46 1.24
N ASN A 86 -0.04 26.72 0.88
CA ASN A 86 0.33 27.11 -0.49
C ASN A 86 0.64 25.92 -1.40
N GLN A 87 0.95 24.76 -0.81
CA GLN A 87 1.34 23.55 -1.51
C GLN A 87 0.75 22.34 -0.77
N PRO A 88 -0.57 22.12 -0.90
CA PRO A 88 -1.21 20.96 -0.28
C PRO A 88 -0.70 19.68 -0.94
N ILE A 89 -0.76 18.56 -0.21
CA ILE A 89 -0.51 17.22 -0.75
C ILE A 89 -1.82 16.68 -1.30
N LEU A 90 -1.81 16.12 -2.50
CA LEU A 90 -3.00 15.55 -3.14
C LEU A 90 -2.89 14.03 -3.23
N PHE A 91 -3.77 13.31 -2.54
CA PHE A 91 -4.02 11.89 -2.76
C PHE A 91 -5.24 11.73 -3.65
N THR A 92 -5.06 11.13 -4.82
CA THR A 92 -6.12 11.00 -5.83
C THR A 92 -6.01 9.69 -6.59
N ARG A 93 -7.08 9.33 -7.31
CA ARG A 93 -7.06 8.21 -8.24
C ARG A 93 -6.08 8.42 -9.40
N ALA A 94 -5.56 7.32 -9.93
CA ALA A 94 -4.82 7.30 -11.18
C ALA A 94 -5.74 7.62 -12.37
N THR A 95 -5.13 8.12 -13.46
CA THR A 95 -5.89 8.42 -14.68
C THR A 95 -6.53 7.15 -15.23
N GLY A 96 -7.84 7.19 -15.44
CA GLY A 96 -8.62 6.06 -15.95
C GLY A 96 -9.19 5.13 -14.87
N SER A 97 -8.76 5.25 -13.61
CA SER A 97 -9.42 4.60 -12.48
C SER A 97 -10.74 5.28 -12.14
N SER A 98 -11.70 4.56 -11.57
CA SER A 98 -12.95 5.10 -11.03
C SER A 98 -12.78 5.69 -9.63
N GLY A 99 -11.79 5.19 -8.89
CA GLY A 99 -11.37 5.69 -7.58
C GLY A 99 -10.18 4.90 -7.05
N TRP A 100 -9.89 5.06 -5.77
CA TRP A 100 -8.85 4.31 -5.06
C TRP A 100 -9.33 3.93 -3.65
N PRO A 101 -8.85 2.82 -3.06
CA PRO A 101 -9.46 2.20 -1.88
C PRO A 101 -9.19 2.92 -0.56
N GLY A 102 -8.36 3.97 -0.55
CA GLY A 102 -7.99 4.68 0.68
C GLY A 102 -6.66 4.24 1.28
N ILE A 103 -6.42 4.68 2.52
CA ILE A 103 -5.24 4.33 3.32
C ILE A 103 -5.68 3.50 4.52
N GLU A 104 -5.03 2.37 4.74
CA GLU A 104 -5.25 1.49 5.87
C GLU A 104 -4.09 1.65 6.86
N PHE A 105 -4.38 1.90 8.14
CA PHE A 105 -3.40 1.89 9.21
C PHE A 105 -3.58 0.63 10.05
N SER A 106 -2.50 -0.14 10.19
CA SER A 106 -2.43 -1.37 10.95
C SER A 106 -1.26 -1.29 11.93
N GLY A 107 -1.44 -0.47 12.96
CA GLY A 107 -0.45 -0.26 14.00
C GLY A 107 -0.51 -1.32 15.10
N ALA A 108 0.31 -1.12 16.13
CA ALA A 108 0.33 -1.96 17.32
C ALA A 108 0.44 -1.11 18.58
N ARG A 109 0.17 -1.72 19.74
CA ARG A 109 0.47 -1.13 21.05
C ARG A 109 1.65 -1.83 21.70
N VAL A 110 2.53 -1.04 22.30
CA VAL A 110 3.62 -1.49 23.15
C VAL A 110 3.43 -0.87 24.53
N TRP A 111 3.09 -1.69 25.53
CA TRP A 111 2.88 -1.26 26.92
C TRP A 111 1.96 -0.02 27.07
N ASN A 112 0.88 0.04 26.28
CA ASN A 112 -0.10 1.15 26.20
C ASN A 112 0.31 2.38 25.39
N THR A 113 1.43 2.33 24.66
CA THR A 113 1.83 3.38 23.71
C THR A 113 1.62 2.87 22.29
N PHE A 114 1.07 3.70 21.40
CA PHE A 114 1.00 3.38 19.96
C PHE A 114 2.42 3.21 19.40
N SER A 115 2.64 2.17 18.60
CA SER A 115 3.94 1.90 17.97
C SER A 115 4.27 2.83 16.82
N SER A 116 3.25 3.53 16.31
CA SER A 116 3.35 4.43 15.16
C SER A 116 2.50 5.68 15.34
N ARG A 117 2.92 6.74 14.64
CA ARG A 117 2.21 8.01 14.56
C ARG A 117 2.15 8.48 13.12
N SER A 118 0.97 8.83 12.65
CA SER A 118 0.76 9.39 11.32
C SER A 118 0.11 10.76 11.42
N ILE A 119 0.61 11.71 10.65
CA ILE A 119 0.18 13.11 10.68
C ILE A 119 -0.06 13.56 9.25
N PHE A 120 -1.20 14.23 9.04
CA PHE A 120 -1.55 14.83 7.77
C PHE A 120 -1.84 16.31 7.97
N GLU A 121 -1.03 17.15 7.33
CA GLU A 121 -1.22 18.60 7.29
C GLU A 121 -1.49 19.04 5.86
N PHE A 122 -2.52 19.86 5.66
CA PHE A 122 -2.90 20.40 4.34
C PHE A 122 -2.93 19.32 3.25
N CYS A 123 -3.60 18.19 3.52
CA CYS A 123 -3.78 17.10 2.58
C CYS A 123 -5.19 17.11 1.99
N HIS A 124 -5.28 16.82 0.70
CA HIS A 124 -6.53 16.66 -0.03
C HIS A 124 -6.67 15.20 -0.46
N PHE A 125 -7.83 14.61 -0.20
CA PHE A 125 -8.14 13.24 -0.56
C PHE A 125 -9.33 13.25 -1.52
N ASP A 126 -9.08 12.95 -2.79
CA ASP A 126 -10.07 13.03 -3.87
C ASP A 126 -10.33 11.64 -4.48
N TYR A 127 -11.55 11.42 -4.94
CA TYR A 127 -11.97 10.22 -5.67
C TYR A 127 -11.68 8.90 -4.94
N VAL A 128 -11.88 8.87 -3.62
CA VAL A 128 -11.84 7.60 -2.87
C VAL A 128 -13.05 6.76 -3.29
N SER A 129 -12.81 5.51 -3.70
CA SER A 129 -13.86 4.60 -4.16
C SER A 129 -14.71 4.06 -3.02
N ASN A 130 -14.11 3.89 -1.85
CA ASN A 130 -14.76 3.37 -0.66
C ASN A 130 -15.56 4.46 0.08
N GLU A 131 -16.56 4.04 0.87
CA GLU A 131 -17.27 4.95 1.79
C GLU A 131 -16.34 5.59 2.82
N VAL A 132 -15.18 4.96 3.06
CA VAL A 132 -14.19 5.33 4.05
C VAL A 132 -12.85 5.58 3.33
N ALA A 133 -12.34 6.80 3.41
CA ALA A 133 -11.03 7.17 2.87
C ALA A 133 -9.86 6.61 3.67
N LEU A 134 -10.08 6.37 4.96
CA LEU A 134 -9.04 6.03 5.93
C LEU A 134 -9.60 5.05 6.95
N GLU A 135 -9.01 3.87 7.05
CA GLU A 135 -9.32 2.89 8.09
C GLU A 135 -8.14 2.80 9.05
N ALA A 136 -8.37 2.96 10.36
CA ALA A 136 -7.28 3.07 11.32
C ALA A 136 -7.44 2.14 12.52
N TRP A 137 -6.43 1.30 12.74
CA TRP A 137 -6.30 0.40 13.88
C TRP A 137 -5.00 0.70 14.64
N GLU A 138 -5.14 0.95 15.95
CA GLU A 138 -4.01 1.07 16.88
C GLU A 138 -2.87 2.00 16.43
N VAL A 139 -3.23 3.23 16.07
CA VAL A 139 -2.32 4.27 15.59
C VAL A 139 -2.63 5.62 16.26
N ASP A 140 -1.61 6.43 16.50
CA ASP A 140 -1.77 7.85 16.81
C ASP A 140 -1.92 8.62 15.48
N LEU A 141 -3.14 9.08 15.18
CA LEU A 141 -3.48 9.66 13.88
C LEU A 141 -4.02 11.09 14.05
N GLU A 142 -3.39 12.05 13.35
CA GLU A 142 -3.73 13.47 13.43
C GLU A 142 -3.96 14.07 12.03
N PHE A 143 -5.02 14.88 11.91
CA PHE A 143 -5.33 15.65 10.71
C PHE A 143 -5.44 17.14 11.02
N SER A 144 -4.79 17.96 10.22
CA SER A 144 -4.86 19.41 10.30
C SER A 144 -5.06 19.99 8.90
N ASN A 145 -6.10 20.82 8.73
CA ASN A 145 -6.44 21.48 7.46
C ASN A 145 -6.56 20.53 6.25
N CYS A 146 -7.06 19.31 6.48
CA CYS A 146 -7.25 18.32 5.42
C CYS A 146 -8.67 18.37 4.84
N LEU A 147 -8.79 18.10 3.54
CA LEU A 147 -10.05 18.06 2.80
C LEU A 147 -10.31 16.65 2.27
N PHE A 148 -11.58 16.23 2.33
CA PHE A 148 -12.04 14.93 1.85
C PHE A 148 -13.18 15.16 0.86
N GLU A 149 -12.94 14.87 -0.41
CA GLU A 149 -13.91 15.04 -1.49
C GLU A 149 -14.29 13.67 -2.10
N LYS A 150 -15.51 13.59 -2.65
CA LYS A 150 -16.05 12.39 -3.29
C LYS A 150 -15.73 12.33 -4.78
#